data_AF-A0A3M0W2N9-F1
#
_entry.id   AF-A0A3M0W2N9-F1
#
_cell.length_a   1.000
_cell.length_b   1.000
_cell.length_c   1.000
_cell.angle_alpha   90.00
_cell.angle_beta   90.00
_cell.angle_gamma   90.00
#
_symmetry.space_group_name_H-M   'P 1'
#
loop_
_entity.id
_entity.type
_entity.pdbx_description
1 polymer ?
#
loop_
_entity_poly.entity_id
_entity_poly.type
_entity_poly.pdbx_seq_one_letter_code
_entity_poly.pdbx_strand_id
1 'polypeptide(L)'
;MSNPLDTEPGSELFSNYEAELKLVEADLTQKVQQIAELSGEERKQAIRGAERAVDEAKELLEQMNLEKSSLPTSSRNAVNKRFRDHQSDVDSLARQTEQIGASTLADLHQQRNVLENTHRNLLQSEGYVDRSVKTLRGMARRMATNRLITIAIITVLVLLIIGVIYSKFK
;
A
#
# COMPACT_ATOMS: atom_id res chain seq x y z
N MET A 1 12.94 -44.29 2.96
CA MET A 1 13.01 -45.44 3.89
C MET A 1 11.81 -45.34 4.80
N SER A 2 10.87 -46.28 4.70
CA SER A 2 9.67 -46.30 5.53
C SER A 2 10.06 -46.48 6.99
N ASN A 3 9.55 -45.63 7.89
CA ASN A 3 9.86 -45.74 9.30
C ASN A 3 9.10 -46.96 9.85
N PRO A 4 9.70 -47.88 10.63
CA PRO A 4 9.02 -49.06 11.16
C PRO A 4 7.82 -48.77 12.09
N LEU A 5 7.51 -47.49 12.36
CA LEU A 5 6.31 -47.03 13.05
C LEU A 5 5.13 -46.76 12.09
N ASP A 6 5.37 -46.58 10.79
CA ASP A 6 4.35 -46.23 9.79
C ASP A 6 3.43 -47.42 9.42
N THR A 7 3.69 -48.63 9.93
CA THR A 7 2.93 -49.86 9.64
C THR A 7 1.83 -50.18 10.66
N GLU A 8 1.62 -49.35 11.69
CA GLU A 8 0.47 -49.47 12.59
C GLU A 8 -0.76 -48.74 11.99
N PRO A 9 -1.96 -49.33 11.96
CA PRO A 9 -3.12 -48.76 11.26
C PRO A 9 -3.52 -47.33 11.69
N GLY A 10 -3.28 -46.94 12.96
CA GLY A 10 -3.49 -45.57 13.42
C GLY A 10 -2.37 -44.59 13.03
N SER A 11 -1.16 -45.10 12.78
CA SER A 11 -0.02 -44.31 12.31
C SER A 11 -0.14 -43.94 10.83
N GLU A 12 -0.86 -44.73 10.03
CA GLU A 12 -1.08 -44.45 8.61
C GLU A 12 -1.92 -43.18 8.39
N LEU A 13 -3.03 -43.01 9.15
CA LEU A 13 -3.86 -41.80 9.08
C LEU A 13 -3.08 -40.55 9.50
N PHE A 14 -2.34 -40.63 10.60
CA PHE A 14 -1.46 -39.54 11.01
C PHE A 14 -0.44 -39.17 9.93
N SER A 15 0.21 -40.18 9.32
CA SER A 15 1.19 -39.96 8.26
C SER A 15 0.57 -39.37 6.99
N ASN A 16 -0.68 -39.69 6.67
CA ASN A 16 -1.40 -39.10 5.55
C ASN A 16 -1.68 -37.61 5.79
N TYR A 17 -2.26 -37.27 6.96
CA TYR A 17 -2.50 -35.87 7.33
C TYR A 17 -1.19 -35.08 7.43
N GLU A 18 -0.11 -35.69 7.92
CA GLU A 18 1.19 -35.05 7.95
C GLU A 18 1.76 -34.80 6.55
N ALA A 19 1.55 -35.72 5.61
CA ALA A 19 1.98 -35.52 4.22
C ALA A 19 1.20 -34.37 3.57
N GLU A 20 -0.11 -34.29 3.82
CA GLU A 20 -0.96 -33.18 3.36
C GLU A 20 -0.53 -31.85 3.99
N LEU A 21 -0.28 -31.83 5.31
CA LEU A 21 0.19 -30.65 6.02
C LEU A 21 1.50 -30.12 5.42
N LYS A 22 2.46 -31.00 5.12
CA LYS A 22 3.73 -30.59 4.50
C LYS A 22 3.56 -29.94 3.13
N LEU A 23 2.56 -30.36 2.35
CA LEU A 23 2.26 -29.73 1.06
C LEU A 23 1.70 -28.32 1.28
N VAL A 24 0.78 -28.17 2.23
CA VAL A 24 0.20 -26.87 2.59
C VAL A 24 1.26 -25.93 3.19
N GLU A 25 2.13 -26.41 4.06
CA GLU A 25 3.25 -25.64 4.62
C GLU A 25 4.23 -25.16 3.55
N ALA A 26 4.53 -26.01 2.57
CA ALA A 26 5.40 -25.65 1.44
C ALA A 26 4.76 -24.57 0.57
N ASP A 27 3.47 -24.71 0.23
CA ASP A 27 2.73 -23.69 -0.53
C ASP A 27 2.63 -22.37 0.26
N LEU A 28 2.28 -22.44 1.56
CA LEU A 28 2.21 -21.27 2.44
C LEU A 28 3.56 -20.55 2.54
N THR A 29 4.65 -21.30 2.74
CA THR A 29 6.01 -20.73 2.79
C THR A 29 6.35 -20.02 1.48
N GLN A 30 6.03 -20.63 0.33
CA GLN A 30 6.24 -20.03 -0.97
C GLN A 30 5.42 -18.74 -1.14
N LYS A 31 4.13 -18.74 -0.77
CA LYS A 31 3.28 -17.54 -0.83
C LYS A 31 3.82 -16.42 0.06
N VAL A 32 4.20 -16.73 1.30
CA VAL A 32 4.77 -15.75 2.25
C VAL A 32 6.01 -15.08 1.68
N GLN A 33 6.92 -15.84 1.05
CA GLN A 33 8.12 -15.30 0.41
C GLN A 33 7.77 -14.38 -0.78
N GLN A 34 6.81 -14.77 -1.62
CA GLN A 34 6.42 -14.01 -2.81
C GLN A 34 5.68 -12.70 -2.47
N ILE A 35 4.96 -12.62 -1.35
CA ILE A 35 4.17 -11.42 -0.98
C ILE A 35 5.05 -10.16 -0.86
N ALA A 36 6.34 -10.30 -0.54
CA ALA A 36 7.27 -9.18 -0.45
C ALA A 36 7.55 -8.51 -1.81
N GLU A 37 7.39 -9.25 -2.91
CA GLU A 37 7.65 -8.77 -4.28
C GLU A 37 6.39 -8.21 -4.96
N LEU A 38 5.21 -8.49 -4.40
CA LEU A 38 3.92 -8.07 -4.96
C LEU A 38 3.51 -6.69 -4.45
N SER A 39 2.63 -6.01 -5.20
CA SER A 39 2.05 -4.73 -4.77
C SER A 39 0.56 -4.64 -5.13
N GLY A 40 -0.13 -3.63 -4.59
CA GLY A 40 -1.51 -3.33 -4.93
C GLY A 40 -2.49 -4.49 -4.69
N GLU A 41 -3.27 -4.83 -5.71
CA GLU A 41 -4.32 -5.86 -5.62
C GLU A 41 -3.74 -7.28 -5.62
N GLU A 42 -2.68 -7.54 -6.38
CA GLU A 42 -2.01 -8.84 -6.42
C GLU A 42 -1.47 -9.22 -5.04
N ARG A 43 -0.87 -8.25 -4.33
CA ARG A 43 -0.41 -8.44 -2.95
C ARG A 43 -1.54 -8.81 -2.01
N LYS A 44 -2.68 -8.09 -2.08
CA LYS A 44 -3.87 -8.39 -1.26
C LYS A 44 -4.43 -9.78 -1.54
N GLN A 45 -4.46 -10.19 -2.81
CA GLN A 45 -4.92 -11.53 -3.20
C GLN A 45 -3.97 -12.61 -2.68
N ALA A 46 -2.66 -12.40 -2.77
CA ALA A 46 -1.67 -13.33 -2.25
C ALA A 46 -1.76 -13.46 -0.71
N ILE A 47 -1.96 -12.35 0.02
CA ILE A 47 -2.19 -12.37 1.47
C ILE A 47 -3.44 -13.19 1.82
N ARG A 48 -4.58 -12.96 1.15
CA ARG A 48 -5.80 -13.77 1.35
C ARG A 48 -5.59 -15.24 0.97
N GLY A 49 -4.71 -15.52 0.02
CA GLY A 49 -4.29 -16.89 -0.32
C GLY A 49 -3.51 -17.54 0.82
N ALA A 50 -2.56 -16.83 1.40
CA ALA A 50 -1.77 -17.29 2.55
C ALA A 50 -2.65 -17.48 3.80
N GLU A 51 -3.58 -16.55 4.08
CA GLU A 51 -4.55 -16.68 5.19
C GLU A 51 -5.39 -17.97 5.07
N ARG A 52 -5.89 -18.28 3.87
CA ARG A 52 -6.62 -19.53 3.63
C ARG A 52 -5.75 -20.77 3.83
N ALA A 53 -4.51 -20.74 3.38
CA ALA A 53 -3.57 -21.86 3.58
C ALA A 53 -3.21 -22.04 5.07
N VAL A 54 -3.15 -20.96 5.86
CA VAL A 54 -2.98 -21.03 7.32
C VAL A 54 -4.19 -21.71 7.96
N ASP A 55 -5.41 -21.39 7.54
CA ASP A 55 -6.62 -22.01 8.08
C ASP A 55 -6.68 -23.51 7.74
N GLU A 56 -6.33 -23.89 6.51
CA GLU A 56 -6.20 -25.28 6.08
C GLU A 56 -5.14 -26.05 6.89
N ALA A 57 -3.96 -25.46 7.10
CA ALA A 57 -2.91 -26.06 7.93
C ALA A 57 -3.36 -26.27 9.39
N LYS A 58 -4.14 -25.34 9.95
CA LYS A 58 -4.71 -25.47 11.30
C LYS A 58 -5.76 -26.57 11.38
N GLU A 59 -6.60 -26.73 10.36
CA GLU A 59 -7.56 -27.82 10.28
C GLU A 59 -6.83 -29.18 10.24
N LEU A 60 -5.78 -29.31 9.44
CA LEU A 60 -4.96 -30.53 9.39
C LEU A 60 -4.29 -30.83 10.73
N LEU A 61 -3.77 -29.81 11.43
CA LEU A 61 -3.25 -29.98 12.80
C LEU A 61 -4.33 -30.46 13.77
N GLU A 62 -5.58 -29.98 13.65
CA GLU A 62 -6.68 -30.48 14.47
C GLU A 62 -6.94 -31.97 14.20
N GLN A 63 -7.00 -32.38 12.92
CA GLN A 63 -7.15 -33.80 12.55
C GLN A 63 -5.99 -34.65 13.08
N MET A 64 -4.74 -34.20 12.91
CA MET A 64 -3.55 -34.89 13.45
C MET A 64 -3.59 -35.01 14.98
N ASN A 65 -4.14 -34.01 15.68
CA ASN A 65 -4.27 -34.03 17.12
C ASN A 65 -5.31 -35.06 17.60
N LEU A 66 -6.43 -35.19 16.87
CA LEU A 66 -7.42 -36.22 17.12
C LEU A 66 -6.82 -37.61 16.92
N GLU A 67 -6.11 -37.84 15.81
CA GLU A 67 -5.52 -39.15 15.53
C GLU A 67 -4.39 -39.53 16.47
N LYS A 68 -3.51 -38.60 16.85
CA LYS A 68 -2.44 -38.94 17.82
C LYS A 68 -3.00 -39.34 19.19
N SER A 69 -4.23 -38.92 19.51
CA SER A 69 -4.91 -39.28 20.75
C SER A 69 -5.34 -40.76 20.76
N SER A 70 -5.70 -41.29 19.58
CA SER A 70 -6.14 -42.69 19.38
C SER A 70 -4.99 -43.70 19.35
N LEU A 71 -3.74 -43.23 19.22
CA LEU A 71 -2.56 -44.09 19.09
C LEU A 71 -2.17 -44.88 20.37
N PRO A 72 -1.58 -46.07 20.22
CA PRO A 72 -0.95 -46.83 21.30
C PRO A 72 0.19 -46.07 22.00
N THR A 73 0.44 -46.38 23.28
CA THR A 73 1.50 -45.74 24.08
C THR A 73 2.91 -45.93 23.50
N SER A 74 3.15 -47.02 22.76
CA SER A 74 4.43 -47.34 22.10
C SER A 74 4.82 -46.32 21.03
N SER A 75 3.87 -45.79 20.25
CA SER A 75 4.09 -44.85 19.15
C SER A 75 3.86 -43.38 19.53
N ARG A 76 3.15 -43.12 20.65
CA ARG A 76 2.80 -41.75 21.10
C ARG A 76 3.97 -40.78 21.24
N ASN A 77 5.10 -41.20 21.80
CA ASN A 77 6.20 -40.26 22.09
C ASN A 77 6.81 -39.66 20.83
N ALA A 78 7.04 -40.50 19.81
CA ALA A 78 7.57 -40.05 18.52
C ALA A 78 6.57 -39.16 17.78
N VAL A 79 5.29 -39.56 17.76
CA VAL A 79 4.22 -38.79 17.11
C VAL A 79 3.98 -37.45 17.80
N ASN A 80 3.96 -37.40 19.13
CA ASN A 80 3.83 -36.14 19.88
C ASN A 80 5.01 -35.19 19.65
N LYS A 81 6.22 -35.71 19.37
CA LYS A 81 7.34 -34.85 18.98
C LYS A 81 7.08 -34.24 17.60
N ARG A 82 6.82 -35.08 16.59
CA ARG A 82 6.54 -34.63 15.21
C ARG A 82 5.40 -33.61 15.16
N PHE A 83 4.29 -33.90 15.86
CA PHE A 83 3.15 -32.99 15.95
C PHE A 83 3.52 -31.62 16.51
N ARG A 84 4.31 -31.57 17.60
CA ARG A 84 4.74 -30.30 18.20
C ARG A 84 5.67 -29.51 17.29
N ASP A 85 6.54 -30.21 16.56
CA ASP A 85 7.43 -29.59 15.57
C ASP A 85 6.58 -28.89 14.49
N HIS A 86 5.64 -29.60 13.87
CA HIS A 86 4.69 -29.04 12.88
C HIS A 86 3.81 -27.92 13.45
N GLN A 87 3.29 -28.08 14.66
CA GLN A 87 2.48 -27.05 15.30
C GLN A 87 3.27 -25.74 15.48
N SER A 88 4.53 -25.83 15.89
CA SER A 88 5.41 -24.66 16.02
C SER A 88 5.68 -23.98 14.67
N ASP A 89 5.85 -24.76 13.61
CA ASP A 89 6.13 -24.26 12.27
C ASP A 89 4.91 -23.54 11.68
N VAL A 90 3.72 -24.15 11.76
CA VAL A 90 2.45 -23.50 11.36
C VAL A 90 2.20 -22.22 12.17
N ASP A 91 2.41 -22.25 13.48
CA ASP A 91 2.26 -21.08 14.34
C ASP A 91 3.22 -19.94 13.93
N SER A 92 4.44 -20.27 13.51
CA SER A 92 5.42 -19.31 13.00
C SER A 92 4.97 -18.69 11.67
N LEU A 93 4.49 -19.51 10.74
CA LEU A 93 3.99 -19.06 9.44
C LEU A 93 2.70 -18.22 9.58
N ALA A 94 1.81 -18.60 10.49
CA ALA A 94 0.60 -17.85 10.81
C ALA A 94 0.93 -16.44 11.33
N ARG A 95 1.86 -16.33 12.29
CA ARG A 95 2.32 -15.03 12.80
C ARG A 95 2.98 -14.17 11.72
N GLN A 96 3.80 -14.77 10.85
CA GLN A 96 4.39 -14.04 9.72
C GLN A 96 3.31 -13.52 8.77
N THR A 97 2.31 -14.35 8.45
CA THR A 97 1.18 -13.96 7.59
C THR A 97 0.37 -12.81 8.20
N GLU A 98 0.09 -12.86 9.50
CA GLU A 98 -0.59 -11.79 10.24
C GLU A 98 0.20 -10.48 10.23
N GLN A 99 1.52 -10.53 10.47
CA GLN A 99 2.40 -9.35 10.43
C GLN A 99 2.44 -8.72 9.03
N ILE A 100 2.47 -9.55 7.98
CA ILE A 100 2.39 -9.11 6.59
C ILE A 100 1.03 -8.45 6.32
N GLY A 101 -0.08 -9.04 6.77
CA GLY A 101 -1.41 -8.44 6.66
C GLY A 101 -1.51 -7.10 7.37
N ALA A 102 -1.01 -7.02 8.61
CA ALA A 102 -1.02 -5.81 9.43
C ALA A 102 -0.18 -4.67 8.82
N SER A 103 1.03 -4.97 8.33
CA SER A 103 1.88 -3.99 7.64
C SER A 103 1.22 -3.47 6.36
N THR A 104 0.58 -4.34 5.58
CA THR A 104 -0.21 -3.95 4.40
C THR A 104 -1.30 -2.95 4.75
N LEU A 105 -2.03 -3.21 5.84
CA LEU A 105 -3.12 -2.34 6.27
C LEU A 105 -2.59 -0.98 6.78
N ALA A 106 -1.43 -0.98 7.44
CA ALA A 106 -0.75 0.25 7.88
C ALA A 106 -0.31 1.11 6.68
N ASP A 107 0.29 0.49 5.65
CA ASP A 107 0.70 1.17 4.43
C ASP A 107 -0.49 1.80 3.69
N LEU A 108 -1.61 1.07 3.59
CA LEU A 108 -2.85 1.59 2.99
C LEU A 108 -3.41 2.80 3.76
N HIS A 109 -3.34 2.77 5.10
CA HIS A 109 -3.72 3.92 5.92
C HIS A 109 -2.80 5.13 5.69
N GLN A 110 -1.50 4.90 5.59
CA GLN A 110 -0.54 5.97 5.29
C GLN A 110 -0.80 6.56 3.90
N GLN A 111 -1.06 5.73 2.88
CA GLN A 111 -1.41 6.18 1.53
C GLN A 111 -2.68 7.03 1.54
N ARG A 112 -3.72 6.64 2.30
CA ARG A 112 -4.94 7.44 2.46
C ARG A 112 -4.64 8.82 3.03
N ASN A 113 -3.80 8.92 4.06
CA ASN A 113 -3.43 10.21 4.65
C ASN A 113 -2.69 11.13 3.66
N VAL A 114 -1.82 10.56 2.81
CA VAL A 114 -1.14 11.30 1.73
C VAL A 114 -2.14 11.80 0.68
N LEU A 115 -3.12 10.98 0.31
CA LEU A 115 -4.16 11.36 -0.63
C LEU A 115 -5.05 12.48 -0.07
N GLU A 116 -5.48 12.37 1.19
CA GLU A 116 -6.28 13.41 1.87
C GLU A 116 -5.50 14.74 1.97
N ASN A 117 -4.20 14.69 2.29
CA ASN A 117 -3.34 15.87 2.31
C ASN A 117 -3.15 16.51 0.94
N THR A 118 -2.95 15.69 -0.10
CA THR A 118 -2.83 16.17 -1.48
C THR A 118 -4.14 16.80 -1.94
N HIS A 119 -5.27 16.19 -1.65
CA HIS A 119 -6.60 16.73 -1.94
C HIS A 119 -6.85 18.07 -1.23
N ARG A 120 -6.47 18.19 0.05
CA ARG A 120 -6.53 19.47 0.79
C ARG A 120 -5.62 20.54 0.19
N ASN A 121 -4.41 20.20 -0.22
CA ASN A 121 -3.49 21.13 -0.89
C ASN A 121 -4.02 21.57 -2.26
N LEU A 122 -4.65 20.69 -3.02
CA LEU A 122 -5.29 21.04 -4.29
C LEU A 122 -6.48 21.98 -4.11
N LEU A 123 -7.34 21.74 -3.11
CA LEU A 123 -8.42 22.67 -2.75
C LEU A 123 -7.88 24.02 -2.24
N GLN A 124 -6.75 24.03 -1.54
CA GLN A 124 -6.10 25.26 -1.11
C GLN A 124 -5.40 26.00 -2.27
N SER A 125 -5.05 25.30 -3.35
CA SER A 125 -4.49 25.86 -4.59
C SER A 125 -5.49 26.71 -5.39
N GLU A 126 -6.81 26.54 -5.20
CA GLU A 126 -7.82 27.47 -5.74
C GLU A 126 -7.69 28.89 -5.14
N GLY A 127 -7.12 29.02 -3.93
CA GLY A 127 -6.85 30.31 -3.29
C GLY A 127 -5.65 31.08 -3.85
N TYR A 128 -4.73 30.40 -4.55
CA TYR A 128 -3.56 31.03 -5.18
C TYR A 128 -3.88 31.67 -6.54
N VAL A 129 -4.91 31.16 -7.22
CA VAL A 129 -5.45 31.77 -8.44
C VAL A 129 -6.13 33.11 -8.11
N ASP A 130 -6.88 33.20 -7.00
CA ASP A 130 -7.55 34.46 -6.61
C ASP A 130 -6.58 35.59 -6.21
N ARG A 131 -5.46 35.27 -5.51
CA ARG A 131 -4.42 36.27 -5.21
C ARG A 131 -3.68 36.76 -6.46
N SER A 132 -3.42 35.87 -7.41
CA SER A 132 -2.79 36.21 -8.69
C SER A 132 -3.70 37.09 -9.55
N VAL A 133 -5.02 36.88 -9.53
CA VAL A 133 -6.00 37.78 -10.19
C VAL A 133 -6.07 39.15 -9.52
N LYS A 134 -5.98 39.23 -8.18
CA LYS A 134 -5.96 40.51 -7.46
C LYS A 134 -4.69 41.35 -7.74
N THR A 135 -3.51 40.72 -7.79
CA THR A 135 -2.27 41.42 -8.14
C THR A 135 -2.26 41.83 -9.61
N LEU A 136 -2.75 40.98 -10.52
CA LEU A 136 -2.91 41.29 -11.95
C LEU A 136 -3.90 42.44 -12.19
N ARG A 137 -5.04 42.49 -11.48
CA ARG A 137 -5.97 43.64 -11.53
C ARG A 137 -5.32 44.93 -11.02
N GLY A 138 -4.46 44.85 -10.01
CA GLY A 138 -3.65 45.97 -9.51
C GLY A 138 -2.63 46.46 -10.55
N MET A 139 -1.98 45.54 -11.26
CA MET A 139 -1.04 45.85 -12.36
C MET A 139 -1.74 46.44 -13.60
N ALA A 140 -2.91 45.91 -13.97
CA ALA A 140 -3.69 46.39 -15.12
C ALA A 140 -4.14 47.85 -14.97
N ARG A 141 -4.57 48.27 -13.76
CA ARG A 141 -4.94 49.68 -13.50
C ARG A 141 -3.75 50.63 -13.62
N ARG A 142 -2.57 50.21 -13.13
CA ARG A 142 -1.33 50.99 -13.27
C ARG A 142 -0.90 51.12 -14.73
N MET A 143 -1.07 50.06 -15.53
CA MET A 143 -0.74 50.06 -16.97
C MET A 143 -1.60 51.08 -17.75
N ALA A 144 -2.90 51.17 -17.47
CA ALA A 144 -3.79 52.13 -18.12
C ALA A 144 -3.42 53.59 -17.77
N THR A 145 -3.06 53.85 -16.52
CA THR A 145 -2.70 55.18 -16.03
C THR A 145 -1.42 55.68 -16.70
N ASN A 146 -0.38 54.84 -16.76
CA ASN A 146 0.89 55.19 -17.41
C ASN A 146 0.70 55.47 -18.91
N ARG A 147 -0.15 54.68 -19.59
CA ARG A 147 -0.42 54.87 -21.03
C ARG A 147 -1.15 56.20 -21.30
N LEU A 148 -2.10 56.60 -20.46
CA LEU A 148 -2.78 57.88 -20.56
C LEU A 148 -1.83 59.07 -20.31
N ILE A 149 -0.96 58.97 -19.30
CA ILE A 149 0.03 60.01 -19.00
C ILE A 149 0.98 60.20 -20.19
N THR A 150 1.48 59.11 -20.79
CA THR A 150 2.36 59.20 -21.96
C THR A 150 1.68 59.87 -23.15
N ILE A 151 0.42 59.52 -23.44
CA ILE A 151 -0.34 60.15 -24.54
C ILE A 151 -0.52 61.65 -24.28
N ALA A 152 -0.88 62.03 -23.04
CA ALA A 152 -1.04 63.44 -22.67
C ALA A 152 0.25 64.25 -22.89
N ILE A 153 1.41 63.74 -22.45
CA ILE A 153 2.70 64.41 -22.63
C ILE A 153 3.01 64.61 -24.13
N ILE A 154 2.83 63.57 -24.95
CA ILE A 154 3.06 63.66 -26.40
C ILE A 154 2.16 64.72 -27.03
N THR A 155 0.87 64.75 -26.68
CA THR A 155 -0.06 65.76 -27.22
C THR A 155 0.34 67.19 -26.86
N VAL A 156 0.78 67.43 -25.62
CA VAL A 156 1.26 68.74 -25.18
C VAL A 156 2.52 69.15 -25.92
N LEU A 157 3.48 68.23 -26.11
CA LEU A 157 4.71 68.50 -26.87
C LEU A 157 4.43 68.89 -28.32
N VAL A 158 3.51 68.17 -28.99
CA VAL A 158 3.11 68.47 -30.37
C VAL A 158 2.47 69.85 -30.46
N LEU A 159 1.58 70.20 -29.52
CA LEU A 159 0.96 71.53 -29.50
C LEU A 159 1.97 72.65 -29.27
N LEU A 160 2.96 72.45 -28.40
CA LEU A 160 4.04 73.43 -28.19
C LEU A 160 4.89 73.60 -29.45
N ILE A 161 5.24 72.52 -30.14
CA ILE A 161 6.01 72.60 -31.40
C ILE A 161 5.22 73.37 -32.45
N ILE A 162 3.94 73.05 -32.65
CA ILE A 162 3.07 73.78 -33.59
C ILE A 162 2.96 75.26 -33.18
N GLY A 163 2.80 75.55 -31.89
CA GLY A 163 2.73 76.92 -31.37
C GLY A 163 4.01 77.72 -31.63
N VAL A 164 5.19 77.13 -31.42
CA VAL A 164 6.47 77.76 -31.70
C VAL A 164 6.66 77.99 -33.20
N ILE A 165 6.30 77.02 -34.05
CA ILE A 165 6.36 77.17 -35.50
C ILE A 165 5.44 78.31 -35.94
N TYR A 166 4.20 78.34 -35.46
CA TYR A 166 3.26 79.41 -35.77
C TYR A 166 3.79 80.78 -35.32
N SER A 167 4.38 80.86 -34.13
CA SER A 167 4.99 82.11 -33.62
C SER A 167 6.26 82.53 -34.36
N LYS A 168 6.96 81.60 -35.03
CA LYS A 168 8.18 81.91 -35.81
C LYS A 168 7.84 82.33 -37.24
N PHE A 169 6.75 81.79 -37.80
CA PHE A 169 6.30 82.07 -39.17
C PHE A 169 5.27 83.21 -39.27
N LYS A 170 4.87 83.79 -38.13
CA LYS A 170 4.11 85.03 -38.03
C LYS A 170 5.03 86.15 -37.53
#